data_AF-A0A9E5L0D8-F1
#
_entry.id   AF-A0A9E5L0D8-F1
#
_cell.length_a   1.000
_cell.length_b   1.000
_cell.length_c   1.000
_cell.angle_alpha   90.00
_cell.angle_beta   90.00
_cell.angle_gamma   90.00
#
_symmetry.space_group_name_H-M   'P 1'
#
loop_
_entity.id
_entity.type
_entity.pdbx_description
1 polymer ?
#
loop_
_entity_poly.entity_id
_entity_poly.type
_entity_poly.pdbx_seq_one_letter_code
_entity_poly.pdbx_strand_id
1 'polypeptide(L)'
;MLLSALKLDYVKYRIMTSPDGTMNKITHKITMDEAKTYMQSNVKVLLYDLSADYNIWNLSCENKCIINADGKIYTYQAPVIESHNGFLYLTIEDNLYGPKKMTITAGKKNGLITFTNYNRTSYAKNPWNTFRGSVNFVKDKIKNMKSGQYDEKYVVINELPFNDYLK
;
A
#
# COMPACT_ATOMS: atom_id res chain seq x y z
N MET A 1 -1.05 21.79 18.47
CA MET A 1 -1.76 21.10 19.57
C MET A 1 -2.99 20.34 19.09
N LEU A 2 -3.89 20.92 18.30
CA LEU A 2 -5.09 20.25 17.77
C LEU A 2 -4.79 19.02 16.88
N LEU A 3 -3.78 19.14 16.02
CA LEU A 3 -3.39 18.05 15.11
C LEU A 3 -2.98 16.79 15.89
N SER A 4 -2.19 16.95 16.96
CA SER A 4 -1.70 15.86 17.81
C SER A 4 -2.82 15.09 18.50
N ALA A 5 -3.88 15.78 18.94
CA ALA A 5 -5.05 15.16 19.56
C ALA A 5 -5.87 14.33 18.54
N LEU A 6 -6.05 14.85 17.33
CA LEU A 6 -6.72 14.13 16.23
C LEU A 6 -5.95 12.88 15.80
N LYS A 7 -4.61 12.94 15.76
CA LYS A 7 -3.77 11.76 15.51
C LYS A 7 -3.98 10.68 16.58
N LEU A 8 -4.09 11.10 17.85
CA LEU A 8 -4.29 10.22 18.99
C LEU A 8 -5.66 9.52 18.94
N ASP A 9 -6.73 10.27 18.63
CA ASP A 9 -8.06 9.69 18.50
C ASP A 9 -8.14 8.70 17.33
N TYR A 10 -7.49 9.00 16.20
CA TYR A 10 -7.47 8.07 15.07
C TYR A 10 -6.82 6.72 15.42
N VAL A 11 -5.68 6.75 16.12
CA VAL A 11 -4.96 5.55 16.61
C VAL A 11 -5.78 4.77 17.63
N LYS A 12 -6.52 5.47 18.49
CA LYS A 12 -7.33 4.87 19.56
C LYS A 12 -8.62 4.21 19.04
N TYR A 13 -9.22 4.76 17.98
CA TYR A 13 -10.52 4.31 17.47
C TYR A 13 -10.46 3.49 16.18
N ARG A 14 -9.38 3.56 15.39
CA ARG A 14 -9.20 2.69 14.21
C ARG A 14 -8.07 1.69 14.44
N ILE A 15 -8.49 0.48 14.77
CA ILE A 15 -7.71 -0.74 14.99
C ILE A 15 -6.71 -0.95 13.84
N MET A 16 -5.43 -0.67 14.08
CA MET A 16 -4.34 -1.06 13.17
C MET A 16 -3.79 -2.41 13.62
N THR A 17 -3.79 -3.39 12.72
CA THR A 17 -3.23 -4.73 12.97
C THR A 17 -1.72 -4.73 12.78
N SER A 18 -1.00 -5.35 13.71
CA SER A 18 0.43 -5.66 13.60
C SER A 18 0.70 -6.66 12.45
N PRO A 19 1.90 -6.65 11.82
CA PRO A 19 2.19 -7.46 10.64
C PRO A 19 2.08 -8.99 10.81
N ASP A 20 2.06 -9.50 12.05
CA ASP A 20 2.19 -10.94 12.31
C ASP A 20 0.98 -11.58 13.04
N GLY A 21 -0.18 -10.92 13.06
CA GLY A 21 -1.35 -11.40 13.80
C GLY A 21 -2.40 -12.10 12.93
N THR A 22 -2.71 -13.37 13.23
CA THR A 22 -3.98 -14.00 12.81
C THR A 22 -5.15 -13.09 13.17
N MET A 23 -6.10 -12.91 12.24
CA MET A 23 -7.30 -12.05 12.35
C MET A 23 -8.26 -12.46 13.49
N ASN A 24 -7.82 -12.29 14.74
CA ASN A 24 -8.66 -12.26 15.93
C ASN A 24 -8.80 -10.81 16.36
N LYS A 25 -10.05 -10.37 16.54
CA LYS A 25 -10.47 -9.07 17.05
C LYS A 25 -9.54 -8.59 18.17
N ILE A 26 -8.84 -7.47 17.97
CA ILE A 26 -7.98 -6.87 19.01
C ILE A 26 -8.88 -6.34 20.13
N THR A 27 -8.88 -7.00 21.28
CA THR A 27 -9.59 -6.62 22.52
C THR A 27 -8.73 -5.76 23.46
N HIS A 28 -7.51 -5.38 23.08
CA HIS A 28 -6.59 -4.64 23.95
C HIS A 28 -6.36 -3.20 23.48
N LYS A 29 -6.47 -2.25 24.42
CA LYS A 29 -6.07 -0.85 24.26
C LYS A 29 -4.54 -0.79 24.22
N ILE A 30 -3.98 -0.23 23.16
CA ILE A 30 -2.54 0.04 23.05
C ILE A 30 -2.10 1.09 24.08
N THR A 31 -0.92 0.88 24.65
CA THR A 31 -0.28 1.77 25.62
C THR A 31 0.34 3.00 24.95
N MET A 32 0.68 4.02 25.75
CA MET A 32 1.26 5.27 25.23
C MET A 32 2.65 5.07 24.63
N ASP A 33 3.43 4.11 25.12
CA ASP A 33 4.76 3.83 24.57
C ASP A 33 4.67 3.01 23.28
N GLU A 34 3.74 2.06 23.18
CA GLU A 34 3.41 1.39 21.91
C GLU A 34 2.95 2.41 20.86
N ALA A 35 2.13 3.38 21.25
CA ALA A 35 1.70 4.46 20.35
C ALA A 35 2.89 5.31 19.85
N LYS A 36 3.86 5.65 20.72
CA LYS A 36 5.08 6.36 20.28
C LYS A 36 5.91 5.54 19.30
N THR A 37 6.06 4.24 19.55
CA THR A 37 6.76 3.33 18.63
C THR A 37 6.03 3.26 17.28
N TYR A 38 4.69 3.15 17.28
CA TYR A 38 3.91 3.19 16.04
C TYR A 38 4.07 4.52 15.29
N MET A 39 4.09 5.65 16.00
CA MET A 39 4.31 6.97 15.42
C MET A 39 5.71 7.16 14.81
N GLN A 40 6.70 6.39 15.26
CA GLN A 40 8.07 6.38 14.72
C GLN A 40 8.26 5.36 13.60
N SER A 41 7.37 4.37 13.49
CA SER A 41 7.42 3.31 12.48
C SER A 41 6.67 3.67 11.19
N ASN A 42 6.99 2.93 10.12
CA ASN A 42 6.14 2.92 8.94
C ASN A 42 4.87 2.11 9.21
N VAL A 43 3.76 2.63 8.71
CA VAL A 43 2.45 1.97 8.67
C VAL A 43 2.33 1.19 7.37
N LYS A 44 1.76 -0.01 7.44
CA LYS A 44 1.37 -0.80 6.28
C LYS A 44 -0.15 -0.79 6.13
N VAL A 45 -0.64 -0.32 4.98
CA VAL A 45 -2.06 -0.21 4.66
C VAL A 45 -2.36 -1.11 3.47
N LEU A 46 -3.21 -2.13 3.68
CA LEU A 46 -3.70 -2.98 2.61
C LEU A 46 -4.69 -2.20 1.72
N LEU A 47 -4.38 -2.11 0.43
CA LEU A 47 -5.24 -1.54 -0.59
C LEU A 47 -6.12 -2.65 -1.16
N TYR A 48 -7.17 -3.01 -0.42
CA TYR A 48 -8.04 -4.16 -0.71
C TYR A 48 -8.62 -4.12 -2.13
N ASP A 49 -9.06 -2.95 -2.59
CA ASP A 49 -9.66 -2.75 -3.92
C ASP A 49 -8.67 -3.05 -5.06
N LEU A 50 -7.37 -2.92 -4.78
CA LEU A 50 -6.29 -3.22 -5.71
C LEU A 50 -5.77 -4.65 -5.54
N SER A 51 -6.38 -5.51 -4.72
CA SER A 51 -5.86 -6.86 -4.41
C SER A 51 -6.75 -7.98 -5.01
N ALA A 52 -7.29 -7.75 -6.21
CA ALA A 52 -8.15 -8.71 -6.92
C ALA A 52 -7.35 -9.64 -7.86
N ASP A 53 -8.00 -10.74 -8.29
CA ASP A 53 -7.39 -11.79 -9.13
C ASP A 53 -6.87 -11.29 -10.48
N TYR A 54 -7.53 -10.27 -11.04
CA TYR A 54 -7.12 -9.60 -12.27
C TYR A 54 -7.10 -8.09 -12.03
N ASN A 55 -5.94 -7.47 -12.26
CA ASN A 55 -5.80 -6.02 -12.24
C ASN A 55 -4.69 -5.58 -13.19
N ILE A 56 -4.89 -4.40 -13.77
CA ILE A 56 -3.85 -3.61 -14.44
C ILE A 56 -3.72 -2.31 -13.67
N TRP A 57 -2.50 -1.88 -13.39
CA TRP A 57 -2.19 -0.64 -12.68
C TRP A 57 -1.26 0.21 -13.54
N ASN A 58 -1.72 1.40 -13.91
CA ASN A 58 -0.93 2.40 -14.59
C ASN A 58 -0.43 3.40 -13.56
N LEU A 59 0.86 3.40 -13.26
CA LEU A 59 1.41 4.30 -12.25
C LEU A 59 2.08 5.53 -12.86
N SER A 60 2.07 6.60 -12.08
CA SER A 60 2.96 7.74 -12.25
C SER A 60 3.56 8.10 -10.90
N CYS A 61 4.80 8.61 -10.89
CA CYS A 61 5.46 9.02 -9.66
C CYS A 61 5.99 10.45 -9.79
N GLU A 62 6.03 11.20 -8.68
CA GLU A 62 6.74 12.47 -8.64
C GLU A 62 8.22 12.27 -9.00
N ASN A 63 8.71 13.05 -9.97
CA ASN A 63 9.98 12.89 -10.66
C ASN A 63 10.05 11.63 -11.54
N LYS A 64 10.14 10.44 -10.95
CA LYS A 64 10.23 9.13 -11.64
C LYS A 64 9.87 7.99 -10.68
N CYS A 65 9.45 6.83 -11.15
CA CYS A 65 9.26 5.66 -10.30
C CYS A 65 10.57 4.90 -10.15
N ILE A 66 10.97 4.63 -8.90
CA ILE A 66 12.06 3.72 -8.57
C ILE A 66 11.42 2.38 -8.19
N ILE A 67 11.74 1.34 -8.95
CA ILE A 67 11.05 0.05 -8.88
C ILE A 67 12.08 -1.00 -8.48
N ASN A 68 11.93 -1.58 -7.30
CA ASN A 68 12.71 -2.74 -6.87
C ASN A 68 11.87 -4.00 -7.12
N ALA A 69 12.24 -4.77 -8.14
CA ALA A 69 11.60 -6.02 -8.50
C ALA A 69 12.59 -7.17 -8.26
N ASP A 70 12.32 -7.98 -7.22
CA ASP A 70 13.19 -9.07 -6.76
C ASP A 70 14.68 -8.67 -6.54
N GLY A 71 14.94 -7.46 -6.08
CA GLY A 71 16.29 -6.95 -5.82
C GLY A 71 16.92 -6.22 -7.00
N LYS A 72 16.34 -6.32 -8.21
CA LYS A 72 16.75 -5.52 -9.36
C LYS A 72 16.03 -4.18 -9.39
N ILE A 73 16.79 -3.10 -9.52
CA ILE A 73 16.27 -1.74 -9.50
C ILE A 73 16.09 -1.23 -10.93
N TYR A 74 14.91 -0.71 -11.22
CA TYR A 74 14.58 -0.01 -12.45
C TYR A 74 14.15 1.42 -12.13
N THR A 75 14.28 2.30 -13.11
CA THR A 75 13.81 3.68 -13.02
C THR A 75 13.00 4.00 -14.26
N TYR A 76 11.72 4.32 -14.10
CA TYR A 76 10.84 4.58 -15.23
C TYR A 76 9.71 5.55 -14.87
N GLN A 77 9.20 6.31 -15.83
CA GLN A 77 8.22 7.35 -15.53
C GLN A 77 6.82 6.80 -15.27
N ALA A 78 6.40 5.84 -16.10
CA ALA A 78 5.03 5.35 -16.16
C ALA A 78 4.99 3.83 -16.29
N PRO A 79 5.41 3.07 -15.27
CA PRO A 79 5.36 1.62 -15.33
C PRO A 79 3.92 1.13 -15.36
N VAL A 80 3.71 0.05 -16.12
CA VAL A 80 2.46 -0.71 -16.11
C VAL A 80 2.71 -2.00 -15.35
N ILE A 81 1.80 -2.31 -14.43
CA ILE A 81 1.89 -3.51 -13.61
C ILE A 81 0.60 -4.28 -13.77
N GLU A 82 0.70 -5.59 -13.88
CA GLU A 82 -0.46 -6.44 -14.05
C GLU A 82 -0.38 -7.61 -13.08
N SER A 83 -1.51 -8.01 -12.52
CA SER A 83 -1.63 -9.24 -11.76
C SER A 83 -2.74 -10.06 -12.37
N HIS A 84 -2.43 -11.28 -12.80
CA HIS A 84 -3.42 -12.23 -13.30
C HIS A 84 -2.93 -13.68 -13.18
N ASN A 85 -3.85 -14.62 -13.03
CA ASN A 85 -3.56 -16.05 -12.91
C ASN A 85 -2.50 -16.39 -11.83
N GLY A 86 -2.45 -15.60 -10.76
CA GLY A 86 -1.49 -15.79 -9.67
C GLY A 86 -0.06 -15.32 -9.96
N PHE A 87 0.16 -14.58 -11.05
CA PHE A 87 1.44 -13.99 -11.43
C PHE A 87 1.38 -12.47 -11.41
N LEU A 88 2.53 -11.84 -11.19
CA LEU A 88 2.74 -10.40 -11.25
C LEU A 88 3.65 -10.08 -12.43
N TYR A 89 3.28 -9.08 -13.21
CA TYR A 89 3.98 -8.63 -14.39
C TYR A 89 4.29 -7.14 -14.28
N LEU A 90 5.46 -6.75 -14.79
CA LEU A 90 5.97 -5.39 -14.81
C LEU A 90 6.42 -5.09 -16.24
N THR A 91 5.86 -4.04 -16.84
CA THR A 91 6.24 -3.56 -18.17
C THR A 91 7.04 -2.26 -18.05
N ILE A 92 8.25 -2.25 -18.60
CA ILE A 92 9.14 -1.08 -18.66
C ILE A 92 9.74 -1.01 -20.06
N GLU A 93 9.55 0.11 -20.77
CA GLU A 93 10.13 0.34 -22.11
C GLU A 93 9.92 -0.88 -23.03
N ASP A 94 8.67 -1.35 -23.12
CA ASP A 94 8.24 -2.51 -23.91
C ASP A 94 8.80 -3.89 -23.48
N ASN A 95 9.58 -3.95 -22.39
CA ASN A 95 10.06 -5.19 -21.81
C ASN A 95 9.14 -5.66 -20.68
N LEU A 96 8.73 -6.93 -20.74
CA LEU A 96 7.90 -7.57 -19.73
C LEU A 96 8.76 -8.39 -18.76
N TYR A 97 8.59 -8.16 -17.46
CA TYR A 97 9.26 -8.86 -16.37
C TYR A 97 8.22 -9.53 -15.47
N GLY A 98 8.51 -10.72 -14.93
CA GLY A 98 7.61 -11.47 -14.04
C GLY A 98 8.16 -11.59 -12.61
N PRO A 99 8.20 -10.51 -11.81
CA PRO A 99 8.76 -10.58 -10.47
C PRO A 99 7.85 -11.29 -9.47
N LYS A 100 8.44 -11.90 -8.45
CA LYS A 100 7.70 -12.50 -7.32
C LYS A 100 7.21 -11.45 -6.34
N LYS A 101 7.96 -10.37 -6.16
CA LYS A 101 7.57 -9.20 -5.37
C LYS A 101 8.13 -7.92 -5.96
N MET A 102 7.47 -6.82 -5.64
CA MET A 102 7.91 -5.51 -6.11
C MET A 102 7.61 -4.42 -5.10
N THR A 103 8.52 -3.47 -4.98
CA THR A 103 8.34 -2.23 -4.22
C THR A 103 8.57 -1.04 -5.13
N ILE A 104 7.67 -0.06 -5.06
CA ILE A 104 7.73 1.16 -5.85
C ILE A 104 7.82 2.36 -4.93
N THR A 105 8.75 3.25 -5.22
CA THR A 105 8.90 4.56 -4.56
C THR A 105 8.99 5.69 -5.57
N ALA A 106 8.62 6.90 -5.15
CA ALA A 106 8.85 8.09 -5.96
C ALA A 106 10.33 8.52 -5.90
N GLY A 107 10.87 9.03 -7.00
CA GLY A 107 12.24 9.51 -7.11
C GLY A 107 12.51 10.80 -6.32
N LYS A 108 11.46 11.52 -5.95
CA LYS A 108 11.54 12.62 -4.97
C LYS A 108 11.31 12.07 -3.56
N LYS A 109 12.12 12.49 -2.58
CA LYS A 109 11.94 12.12 -1.17
C LYS A 109 10.54 12.49 -0.70
N ASN A 110 9.80 11.51 -0.16
CA ASN A 110 8.39 11.64 0.24
C ASN A 110 7.44 12.07 -0.90
N GLY A 111 7.86 11.82 -2.15
CA GLY A 111 7.08 12.06 -3.34
C GLY A 111 5.84 11.16 -3.42
N LEU A 112 4.96 11.51 -4.33
CA LEU A 112 3.68 10.84 -4.52
C LEU A 112 3.79 9.75 -5.60
N ILE A 113 3.03 8.67 -5.39
CA ILE A 113 2.82 7.57 -6.33
C ILE A 113 1.33 7.54 -6.65
N THR A 114 0.94 7.71 -7.90
CA THR A 114 -0.45 7.78 -8.33
C THR A 114 -0.79 6.60 -9.21
N PHE A 115 -1.88 5.90 -8.86
CA PHE A 115 -2.53 4.92 -9.72
C PHE A 115 -3.52 5.64 -10.63
N THR A 116 -3.10 5.91 -11.86
CA THR A 116 -3.83 6.77 -12.80
C THR A 116 -5.13 6.15 -13.31
N ASN A 117 -5.22 4.82 -13.35
CA ASN A 117 -6.42 4.08 -13.75
C ASN A 117 -7.25 3.60 -12.55
N TYR A 118 -6.96 4.07 -11.34
CA TYR A 118 -7.73 3.79 -10.14
C TYR A 118 -8.51 5.04 -9.72
N ASN A 119 -9.80 5.07 -10.01
CA ASN A 119 -10.67 6.19 -9.66
C ASN A 119 -11.36 5.91 -8.33
N ARG A 120 -10.63 6.08 -7.22
CA ARG A 120 -11.23 6.17 -5.90
C ARG A 120 -11.24 7.63 -5.45
N THR A 121 -12.40 8.09 -5.02
CA THR A 121 -12.58 9.38 -4.36
C THR A 121 -13.02 9.14 -2.92
N SER A 122 -12.49 9.93 -2.00
CA SER A 122 -12.98 9.94 -0.62
C SER A 122 -14.41 10.47 -0.57
N TYR A 123 -15.07 10.32 0.58
CA TYR A 123 -16.39 10.93 0.81
C TYR A 123 -16.37 12.46 0.63
N ALA A 124 -15.22 13.10 0.84
CA ALA A 124 -14.98 14.52 0.60
C ALA A 124 -14.58 14.84 -0.86
N LYS A 125 -14.74 13.90 -1.80
CA LYS A 125 -14.40 14.00 -3.22
C LYS A 125 -12.90 14.21 -3.54
N ASN A 126 -12.01 14.00 -2.56
CA ASN A 126 -10.58 14.05 -2.82
C ASN A 126 -10.12 12.76 -3.51
N PRO A 127 -9.32 12.83 -4.59
CA PRO A 127 -8.72 11.64 -5.19
C PRO A 127 -7.90 10.86 -4.16
N TRP A 128 -8.24 9.58 -4.00
CA TRP A 128 -7.63 8.62 -3.08
C TRP A 128 -6.86 7.55 -3.85
N ASN A 129 -6.30 7.95 -4.97
CA ASN A 129 -5.48 7.13 -5.85
C ASN A 129 -3.99 7.48 -5.80
N THR A 130 -3.63 8.39 -4.90
CA THR A 130 -2.28 8.91 -4.75
C THR A 130 -1.77 8.62 -3.35
N PHE A 131 -0.57 8.05 -3.27
CA PHE A 131 -0.01 7.49 -2.05
C PHE A 131 1.38 8.06 -1.80
N ARG A 132 1.71 8.26 -0.52
CA ARG A 132 3.07 8.61 -0.07
C ARG A 132 3.84 7.36 0.34
N GLY A 133 5.16 7.47 0.42
CA GLY A 133 6.03 6.38 0.86
C GLY A 133 6.28 5.40 -0.27
N SER A 134 5.94 4.12 -0.04
CA SER A 134 6.15 3.03 -0.98
C SER A 134 4.88 2.24 -1.22
N VAL A 135 4.78 1.64 -2.40
CA VAL A 135 3.72 0.71 -2.78
C VAL A 135 4.36 -0.65 -3.01
N ASN A 136 3.90 -1.66 -2.30
CA ASN A 136 4.42 -3.01 -2.32
C ASN A 136 3.40 -3.96 -2.96
N PHE A 137 3.88 -4.82 -3.84
CA PHE A 137 3.15 -5.91 -4.46
C PHE A 137 3.77 -7.21 -3.97
N VAL A 138 3.03 -7.96 -3.16
CA VAL A 138 3.50 -9.19 -2.52
C VAL A 138 2.41 -10.24 -2.57
N LYS A 139 2.79 -11.52 -2.55
CA LYS A 139 1.84 -12.62 -2.42
C LYS A 139 1.47 -12.81 -0.95
N ASP A 140 0.18 -12.77 -0.63
CA ASP A 140 -0.32 -12.93 0.74
C ASP A 140 -1.74 -13.51 0.74
N LYS A 141 -2.20 -13.97 1.90
CA LYS A 141 -3.57 -14.48 2.11
C LYS A 141 -4.52 -13.34 2.42
N ILE A 142 -5.50 -13.13 1.56
CA ILE A 142 -6.55 -12.12 1.74
C ILE A 142 -7.91 -12.79 1.90
N LYS A 143 -8.71 -12.31 2.84
CA LYS A 143 -10.07 -12.82 3.03
C LYS A 143 -10.94 -12.37 1.86
N ASN A 144 -11.53 -13.32 1.15
CA ASN A 144 -12.53 -13.09 0.13
C ASN A 144 -13.86 -12.66 0.78
N MET A 145 -14.36 -11.48 0.43
CA MET A 145 -15.58 -10.95 1.04
C MET A 145 -16.86 -11.67 0.61
N LYS A 146 -16.84 -12.40 -0.52
CA LYS A 146 -18.00 -13.16 -1.01
C LYS A 146 -18.06 -14.56 -0.40
N SER A 147 -16.95 -15.30 -0.42
CA SER A 147 -16.90 -16.67 0.09
C SER A 147 -16.55 -16.75 1.59
N GLY A 148 -16.00 -15.68 2.16
CA GLY A 148 -15.51 -15.65 3.53
C GLY A 148 -14.20 -16.42 3.76
N GLN A 149 -13.70 -17.12 2.74
CA GLN A 149 -12.45 -17.90 2.78
C GLN A 149 -11.23 -17.02 2.56
N TYR A 150 -10.05 -17.53 2.90
CA TYR A 150 -8.78 -16.86 2.60
C TYR A 150 -8.18 -17.44 1.34
N ASP A 151 -7.90 -16.56 0.38
CA ASP A 151 -7.29 -16.91 -0.89
C ASP A 151 -5.88 -16.31 -0.92
N GLU A 152 -4.91 -17.05 -1.45
CA GLU A 152 -3.56 -16.53 -1.70
C GLU A 152 -3.55 -15.74 -3.02
N LYS A 153 -3.28 -14.43 -2.94
CA LYS A 153 -3.30 -13.51 -4.09
C LYS A 153 -2.16 -12.50 -4.01
N TYR A 154 -1.93 -11.76 -5.08
CA TYR A 154 -1.12 -10.56 -5.00
C TYR A 154 -1.91 -9.45 -4.30
N VAL A 155 -1.36 -8.98 -3.20
CA VAL A 155 -1.90 -7.86 -2.44
C VAL A 155 -1.06 -6.62 -2.65
N VAL A 156 -1.73 -5.47 -2.65
CA VAL A 156 -1.10 -4.16 -2.79
C VAL A 156 -1.10 -3.50 -1.43
N ILE A 157 0.09 -3.19 -0.91
CA ILE A 157 0.29 -2.61 0.42
C ILE A 157 1.00 -1.27 0.27
N ASN A 158 0.36 -0.19 0.71
CA ASN A 158 1.03 1.08 0.87
C ASN A 158 1.78 1.10 2.20
N GLU A 159 3.10 1.27 2.17
CA GLU A 159 3.93 1.45 3.35
C GLU A 159 4.45 2.88 3.42
N LEU A 160 4.11 3.60 4.48
CA LEU A 160 4.38 5.03 4.63
C LEU A 160 4.59 5.44 6.09
N PRO A 161 5.31 6.54 6.37
CA PRO A 161 5.45 7.05 7.72
C PRO A 161 4.08 7.35 8.34
N PHE A 162 3.91 7.02 9.62
CA PHE A 162 2.65 7.24 10.34
C PHE A 162 2.12 8.69 10.22
N ASN A 163 3.03 9.68 10.23
CA ASN A 163 2.66 11.09 10.07
C ASN A 163 2.10 11.46 8.71
N ASP A 164 2.48 10.73 7.65
CA ASP A 164 1.99 10.94 6.30
C ASP A 164 0.67 10.21 6.04
N TYR A 165 0.41 9.10 6.74
CA TYR A 165 -0.87 8.39 6.70
C TYR A 165 -2.05 9.23 7.22
N LEU A 166 -1.79 10.19 8.09
CA LEU A 166 -2.82 11.05 8.70
C LEU A 166 -3.11 12.35 7.93
N LYS A 167 -2.49 12.55 6.76
CA LYS A 167 -2.71 13.71 5.89
C LYS A 167 -3.73 13.38 4.81
#